data_AF-A0A8S4AZD1-F1
#
_entry.id   AF-A0A8S4AZD1-F1
#
_cell.length_a   1.000
_cell.length_b   1.000
_cell.length_c   1.000
_cell.angle_alpha   90.00
_cell.angle_beta   90.00
_cell.angle_gamma   90.00
#
_symmetry.space_group_name_H-M   'P 1'
#
loop_
_entity.id
_entity.type
_entity.pdbx_description
1 polymer ?
#
loop_
_entity_poly.entity_id
_entity_poly.type
_entity_poly.pdbx_seq_one_letter_code
_entity_poly.pdbx_strand_id
1 'polypeptide(L)'
;MVISDVVRHKTIKLILSSALLVYRVFRNEAKRNVKLLHGIIHLFALIISIIGIVAVFEFHKAAKISDMYSLHSWCGMATLVIFCLQWVMGLLFFMFPVASLWLRAMYLPIHLFCGLTLLVMAIGTSLLGITEKLLFSIMPTYPEFSPEGVLANLLGILLVLFGVVVCYLVTREEYRRPPNPEEESLSVHFKTLTEGGSPATP
;
A
#
# COMPACT_ATOMS: atom_id res chain seq x y z
N MET A 1 -20.81 9.89 27.05
CA MET A 1 -20.85 10.29 25.63
C MET A 1 -19.50 10.77 25.09
N VAL A 2 -18.61 11.39 25.89
CA VAL A 2 -17.30 11.89 25.39
C VAL A 2 -16.22 10.80 25.23
N ILE A 3 -16.22 9.77 26.10
CA ILE A 3 -15.24 8.67 26.02
C ILE A 3 -15.52 7.75 24.81
N SER A 4 -16.79 7.55 24.47
CA SER A 4 -17.15 6.76 23.28
C SER A 4 -16.68 7.43 21.99
N ASP A 5 -16.65 8.75 21.91
CA ASP A 5 -16.21 9.44 20.70
C ASP A 5 -14.69 9.51 20.60
N VAL A 6 -13.96 9.67 21.70
CA VAL A 6 -12.49 9.59 21.71
C VAL A 6 -12.00 8.17 21.39
N VAL A 7 -12.65 7.14 21.94
CA VAL A 7 -12.33 5.74 21.64
C VAL A 7 -12.73 5.41 20.21
N ARG A 8 -13.92 5.81 19.73
CA ARG A 8 -14.35 5.61 18.34
C ARG A 8 -13.40 6.30 17.35
N HIS A 9 -12.93 7.51 17.66
CA HIS A 9 -11.99 8.25 16.82
C HIS A 9 -10.56 7.67 16.85
N LYS A 10 -10.16 6.96 17.92
CA LYS A 10 -8.85 6.29 18.01
C LYS A 10 -8.87 4.87 17.43
N THR A 11 -9.94 4.12 17.66
CA THR A 11 -10.12 2.74 17.16
C THR A 11 -10.34 2.72 15.65
N ILE A 12 -11.11 3.67 15.09
CA ILE A 12 -11.26 3.82 13.63
C ILE A 12 -9.93 4.14 12.96
N LYS A 13 -9.09 4.99 13.59
CA LYS A 13 -7.74 5.31 13.08
C LYS A 13 -6.81 4.10 13.08
N LEU A 14 -6.96 3.19 14.05
CA LEU A 14 -6.16 1.97 14.15
C LEU A 14 -6.55 0.94 13.08
N ILE A 15 -7.85 0.77 12.83
CA ILE A 15 -8.38 -0.17 11.82
C ILE A 15 -8.11 0.35 10.39
N LEU A 16 -8.12 1.67 10.17
CA LEU A 16 -7.79 2.30 8.88
C LEU A 16 -6.29 2.56 8.67
N SER A 17 -5.42 2.08 9.56
CA SER A 17 -3.97 2.34 9.52
C SER A 17 -3.22 1.52 8.48
N SER A 18 -3.84 1.21 7.35
CA SER A 18 -3.10 0.77 6.17
C SER A 18 -2.04 1.83 5.87
N ALA A 19 -0.81 1.40 5.58
CA ALA A 19 0.31 2.32 5.35
C ALA A 19 -0.01 3.39 4.29
N LEU A 20 -0.86 3.06 3.31
CA LEU A 20 -1.38 3.98 2.29
C LEU A 20 -2.26 5.13 2.84
N LEU A 21 -2.96 4.92 3.96
CA LEU A 21 -3.86 5.90 4.57
C LEU A 21 -3.21 6.70 5.71
N VAL A 22 -1.97 6.39 6.09
CA VAL A 22 -1.25 7.05 7.20
C VAL A 22 -1.24 8.58 7.04
N TYR A 23 -1.05 9.09 5.82
CA TYR A 23 -1.07 10.54 5.55
C TYR A 23 -2.45 11.18 5.67
N ARG A 24 -3.54 10.41 5.55
CA ARG A 24 -4.92 10.88 5.66
C ARG A 24 -5.41 10.80 7.10
N VAL A 25 -5.07 9.71 7.78
CA VAL A 25 -5.40 9.46 9.18
C VAL A 25 -4.67 10.44 10.12
N PHE A 26 -3.39 10.70 9.86
CA PHE A 26 -2.53 11.57 10.68
C PHE A 26 -2.29 12.94 10.03
N ARG A 27 -3.34 13.56 9.48
CA ARG A 27 -3.25 14.83 8.74
C ARG A 27 -2.72 16.02 9.57
N ASN A 28 -2.95 16.00 10.88
CA ASN A 28 -2.55 17.07 11.80
C ASN A 28 -1.17 16.85 12.44
N GLU A 29 -0.54 15.70 12.17
CA GLU A 29 0.76 15.37 12.76
C GLU A 29 1.93 15.94 11.93
N ALA A 30 3.07 16.11 12.59
CA ALA A 30 4.29 16.56 11.92
C ALA A 30 4.62 15.66 10.71
N LYS A 31 4.82 16.26 9.53
CA LYS A 31 5.03 15.53 8.26
C LYS A 31 6.17 14.53 8.34
N ARG A 32 7.23 14.86 9.09
CA ARG A 32 8.35 13.96 9.36
C ARG A 32 7.93 12.69 10.10
N ASN A 33 7.06 12.80 11.11
CA ASN A 33 6.58 11.65 11.88
C ASN A 33 5.69 10.75 11.03
N VAL A 34 4.81 11.35 10.22
CA VAL A 34 3.92 10.62 9.29
C VAL A 34 4.73 9.89 8.21
N LYS A 35 5.77 10.53 7.66
CA LYS A 35 6.73 9.90 6.74
C LYS A 35 7.43 8.70 7.36
N LEU A 36 7.97 8.88 8.56
CA LEU A 36 8.66 7.82 9.29
C LEU A 36 7.73 6.65 9.58
N LEU A 37 6.51 6.93 10.06
CA LEU A 37 5.51 5.90 10.34
C LEU A 37 5.13 5.12 9.08
N HIS A 38 4.87 5.80 7.96
CA HIS A 38 4.60 5.17 6.66
C HIS A 38 5.76 4.25 6.23
N GLY A 39 7.00 4.73 6.32
CA GLY A 39 8.19 3.96 5.97
C GLY A 39 8.39 2.72 6.85
N ILE A 40 8.18 2.85 8.17
CA ILE A 40 8.33 1.75 9.14
C ILE A 40 7.24 0.68 8.93
N ILE A 41 5.98 1.07 8.74
CA ILE A 41 4.90 0.10 8.51
C ILE A 41 5.15 -0.69 7.22
N HIS A 42 5.58 -0.02 6.14
CA HIS A 42 5.95 -0.72 4.90
C HIS A 42 7.19 -1.61 5.05
N LEU A 43 8.17 -1.23 5.89
CA LEU A 43 9.32 -2.07 6.18
C LEU A 43 8.90 -3.36 6.88
N PHE A 44 8.03 -3.28 7.89
CA PHE A 44 7.50 -4.48 8.55
C PHE A 44 6.73 -5.37 7.59
N ALA A 45 5.87 -4.78 6.74
CA ALA A 45 5.15 -5.52 5.72
C ALA A 45 6.10 -6.23 4.74
N LEU A 46 7.20 -5.57 4.35
CA LEU A 46 8.21 -6.14 3.47
C LEU A 46 8.95 -7.31 4.14
N ILE A 47 9.38 -7.16 5.40
CA ILE A 47 10.03 -8.23 6.16
C ILE A 47 9.12 -9.46 6.28
N ILE A 48 7.85 -9.25 6.65
CA ILE A 48 6.86 -10.34 6.76
C ILE A 48 6.67 -11.02 5.40
N SER A 49 6.63 -10.26 4.31
CA SER A 49 6.48 -10.81 2.95
C SER A 49 7.69 -11.67 2.54
N ILE A 50 8.92 -11.23 2.89
CA ILE A 50 10.15 -11.99 2.65
C ILE A 50 10.16 -13.28 3.49
N ILE A 51 9.76 -13.22 4.76
CA ILE A 51 9.65 -14.43 5.59
C ILE A 51 8.64 -15.40 4.98
N GLY A 52 7.49 -14.90 4.52
CA GLY A 52 6.47 -15.70 3.85
C GLY A 52 6.98 -16.41 2.59
N ILE A 53 7.72 -15.70 1.73
CA ILE A 53 8.24 -16.31 0.50
C ILE A 53 9.32 -17.35 0.80
N VAL A 54 10.22 -17.08 1.76
CA VAL A 54 11.24 -18.04 2.19
C VAL A 54 10.58 -19.31 2.71
N ALA A 55 9.53 -19.20 3.54
CA ALA A 55 8.79 -20.35 4.05
C ALA A 55 8.15 -21.19 2.94
N VAL A 56 7.64 -20.57 1.87
CA VAL A 56 7.08 -21.29 0.71
C VAL A 56 8.15 -22.06 -0.05
N PHE A 57 9.30 -21.44 -0.33
CA PHE A 57 10.43 -22.11 -0.99
C PHE A 57 10.99 -23.28 -0.16
N GLU A 58 11.08 -23.11 1.17
CA GLU A 58 11.49 -24.20 2.06
C GLU A 58 10.47 -25.35 2.05
N PHE A 59 9.17 -25.04 2.07
CA PHE A 59 8.11 -26.03 1.95
C PHE A 59 8.17 -26.79 0.63
N HIS A 60 8.31 -26.10 -0.51
CA HIS A 60 8.43 -26.75 -1.82
C HIS A 60 9.66 -27.66 -1.91
N LYS A 61 10.80 -27.20 -1.39
CA LYS A 61 12.03 -28.01 -1.32
C LYS A 61 11.82 -29.28 -0.49
N ALA A 62 11.20 -29.16 0.68
CA ALA A 62 10.92 -30.30 1.55
C ALA A 62 9.91 -31.28 0.93
N ALA A 63 8.88 -30.75 0.28
CA ALA A 63 7.81 -31.52 -0.36
C ALA A 63 8.15 -31.99 -1.80
N LYS A 64 9.32 -31.63 -2.34
CA LYS A 64 9.76 -31.90 -3.73
C LYS A 64 8.77 -31.39 -4.79
N ILE A 65 8.20 -30.20 -4.54
CA ILE A 65 7.30 -29.51 -5.46
C ILE A 65 8.15 -28.53 -6.29
N SER A 66 7.82 -28.37 -7.58
CA SER A 66 8.47 -27.36 -8.42
C SER A 66 8.13 -25.96 -7.91
N ASP A 67 9.11 -25.07 -7.90
CA ASP A 67 8.89 -23.66 -7.62
C ASP A 67 8.33 -22.91 -8.83
N MET A 68 7.73 -21.74 -8.58
CA MET A 68 7.47 -20.69 -9.56
C MET A 68 6.75 -21.14 -10.86
N TYR A 69 5.86 -22.13 -10.78
CA TYR A 69 5.13 -22.63 -11.96
C TYR A 69 3.70 -22.07 -12.10
N SER A 70 3.13 -21.51 -11.03
CA SER A 70 1.75 -21.03 -11.01
C SER A 70 1.64 -19.52 -11.27
N LEU A 71 0.50 -19.07 -11.78
CA LEU A 71 0.26 -17.63 -11.99
C LEU A 71 0.31 -16.86 -10.65
N HIS A 72 -0.20 -17.45 -9.56
CA HIS A 72 -0.07 -16.89 -8.21
C HIS A 72 1.40 -16.60 -7.89
N SER A 73 2.30 -17.55 -8.14
CA SER A 73 3.73 -17.39 -7.83
C SER A 73 4.41 -16.30 -8.67
N TRP A 74 4.08 -16.18 -9.97
CA TRP A 74 4.61 -15.14 -10.85
C TRP A 74 4.14 -13.75 -10.43
N CYS A 75 2.83 -13.59 -10.18
CA CYS A 75 2.25 -12.33 -9.70
C CYS A 75 2.78 -11.95 -8.32
N GLY A 76 2.94 -12.92 -7.41
CA GLY A 76 3.47 -12.69 -6.07
C GLY A 76 4.93 -12.25 -6.07
N MET A 77 5.77 -12.89 -6.87
CA MET A 77 7.17 -12.47 -7.03
C MET A 77 7.28 -11.07 -7.64
N ALA A 78 6.51 -10.79 -8.71
CA ALA A 78 6.49 -9.46 -9.31
C ALA A 78 6.05 -8.39 -8.30
N THR A 79 5.01 -8.68 -7.50
CA THR A 79 4.54 -7.80 -6.42
C THR A 79 5.63 -7.53 -5.38
N LEU A 80 6.35 -8.57 -4.94
CA LEU A 80 7.42 -8.42 -3.95
C LEU A 80 8.57 -7.57 -4.50
N VAL A 81 9.03 -7.82 -5.74
CA VAL A 81 10.11 -7.06 -6.37
C VAL A 81 9.72 -5.58 -6.53
N ILE A 82 8.52 -5.31 -7.05
CA ILE A 82 8.03 -3.92 -7.21
C ILE A 82 7.87 -3.25 -5.84
N PHE A 83 7.45 -3.99 -4.80
CA PHE A 83 7.31 -3.46 -3.45
C PHE A 83 8.67 -3.09 -2.84
N CYS A 84 9.69 -3.94 -2.99
CA CYS A 84 11.07 -3.64 -2.60
C CYS A 84 11.57 -2.35 -3.26
N LEU A 85 11.41 -2.27 -4.59
CA LEU A 85 11.84 -1.10 -5.36
C LEU A 85 11.10 0.16 -4.92
N GLN A 86 9.78 0.08 -4.71
CA GLN A 86 9.00 1.22 -4.23
C GLN A 86 9.43 1.68 -2.84
N TRP A 87 9.73 0.75 -1.94
CA TRP A 87 10.20 1.11 -0.59
C TRP A 87 11.56 1.80 -0.64
N VAL A 88 12.54 1.25 -1.37
CA VAL A 88 13.88 1.84 -1.52
C VAL A 88 13.80 3.22 -2.17
N MET A 89 13.06 3.35 -3.27
CA MET A 89 12.90 4.63 -3.96
C MET A 89 12.15 5.65 -3.09
N GLY A 90 11.13 5.21 -2.35
CA GLY A 90 10.42 6.05 -1.37
C GLY A 90 11.36 6.59 -0.28
N LEU A 91 12.28 5.77 0.22
CA LEU A 91 13.30 6.21 1.17
C LEU A 91 14.25 7.25 0.57
N LEU A 92 14.82 6.96 -0.60
CA LEU A 92 15.80 7.83 -1.26
C LEU A 92 15.20 9.20 -1.61
N PHE A 93 13.97 9.22 -2.14
CA PHE A 93 13.33 10.44 -2.58
C PHE A 93 12.67 11.20 -1.43
N PHE A 94 11.97 10.55 -0.50
CA PHE A 94 11.11 11.26 0.46
C PHE A 94 11.60 11.29 1.90
N MET A 95 12.47 10.36 2.32
CA MET A 95 12.95 10.26 3.70
C MET A 95 14.31 10.95 3.89
N PHE A 96 15.25 10.74 2.97
CA PHE A 96 16.57 11.38 3.04
C PHE A 96 16.62 12.68 2.20
N PRO A 97 17.39 13.70 2.64
CA PRO A 97 17.53 14.97 1.92
C PRO A 97 18.33 14.87 0.61
N VAL A 98 18.53 13.67 0.05
CA VAL A 98 19.42 13.42 -1.11
C VAL A 98 18.83 13.91 -2.43
N ALA A 99 17.52 13.69 -2.65
CA ALA A 99 16.86 14.11 -3.89
C ALA A 99 16.50 15.61 -3.87
N SER A 100 16.69 16.28 -5.01
CA SER A 100 16.24 17.66 -5.20
C SER A 100 14.71 17.76 -5.14
N LEU A 101 14.20 18.95 -4.82
CA LEU A 101 12.75 19.20 -4.73
C LEU A 101 12.03 18.91 -6.06
N TRP A 102 12.67 19.22 -7.20
CA TRP A 102 12.14 18.93 -8.52
C TRP A 102 12.00 17.42 -8.78
N LEU A 103 13.04 16.63 -8.46
CA LEU A 103 13.00 15.18 -8.61
C LEU A 103 11.91 14.54 -7.74
N ARG A 104 11.72 15.04 -6.51
CA ARG A 104 10.63 14.61 -5.62
C ARG A 104 9.25 14.91 -6.20
N ALA A 105 9.06 16.10 -6.76
CA ALA A 105 7.79 16.49 -7.37
C ALA A 105 7.43 15.61 -8.57
N MET A 106 8.42 15.27 -9.42
CA MET A 106 8.20 14.36 -10.54
C MET A 106 7.96 12.91 -10.11
N TYR A 107 8.65 12.43 -9.07
CA TYR A 107 8.53 11.05 -8.63
C TYR A 107 7.25 10.78 -7.82
N LEU A 108 6.71 11.78 -7.12
CA LEU A 108 5.51 11.65 -6.30
C LEU A 108 4.30 11.01 -7.01
N PRO A 109 3.86 11.45 -8.22
CA PRO A 109 2.74 10.82 -8.90
C PRO A 109 3.03 9.34 -9.24
N ILE A 110 4.28 9.01 -9.60
CA ILE A 110 4.70 7.63 -9.89
C ILE A 110 4.63 6.78 -8.62
N HIS A 111 5.14 7.28 -7.50
CA HIS A 111 5.10 6.61 -6.20
C HIS A 111 3.66 6.32 -5.76
N LEU A 112 2.74 7.29 -5.93
CA LEU A 112 1.32 7.12 -5.58
C LEU A 112 0.64 6.08 -6.48
N PHE A 113 0.84 6.16 -7.80
CA PHE A 113 0.29 5.20 -8.75
C PHE A 113 0.79 3.78 -8.46
N CYS A 114 2.11 3.59 -8.34
CA CYS A 114 2.69 2.30 -8.04
C CYS A 114 2.24 1.76 -6.67
N GLY A 115 2.06 2.63 -5.67
CA GLY A 115 1.53 2.24 -4.35
C GLY A 115 0.11 1.68 -4.42
N LEU A 116 -0.78 2.30 -5.22
CA LEU A 116 -2.13 1.78 -5.45
C LEU A 116 -2.12 0.49 -6.28
N THR A 117 -1.29 0.42 -7.33
CA THR A 117 -1.12 -0.78 -8.14
C THR A 117 -0.64 -1.95 -7.30
N LEU A 118 0.32 -1.73 -6.39
CA LEU A 118 0.81 -2.75 -5.45
C LEU A 118 -0.29 -3.28 -4.53
N LEU A 119 -1.21 -2.43 -4.05
CA LEU A 119 -2.36 -2.88 -3.27
C LEU A 119 -3.25 -3.83 -4.07
N VAL A 120 -3.57 -3.47 -5.31
CA VAL A 120 -4.41 -4.28 -6.20
C VAL A 120 -3.72 -5.61 -6.53
N MET A 121 -2.43 -5.58 -6.87
CA MET A 121 -1.66 -6.79 -7.15
C MET A 121 -1.54 -7.71 -5.92
N ALA A 122 -1.35 -7.14 -4.72
CA ALA A 122 -1.31 -7.92 -3.49
C ALA A 122 -2.64 -8.64 -3.23
N ILE A 123 -3.77 -7.93 -3.35
CA ILE A 123 -5.11 -8.55 -3.21
C ILE A 123 -5.33 -9.62 -4.28
N GLY A 124 -5.05 -9.31 -5.54
CA GLY A 124 -5.19 -10.27 -6.65
C GLY A 124 -4.34 -11.53 -6.44
N THR A 125 -3.09 -11.36 -6.02
CA THR A 125 -2.19 -12.47 -5.68
C THR A 125 -2.73 -13.28 -4.51
N SER A 126 -3.23 -12.64 -3.44
CA SER A 126 -3.83 -13.35 -2.30
C SER A 126 -5.05 -14.17 -2.70
N LEU A 127 -5.92 -13.65 -3.58
CA LEU A 127 -7.09 -14.38 -4.08
C LEU A 127 -6.69 -15.61 -4.92
N LEU A 128 -5.68 -15.46 -5.78
CA LEU A 128 -5.12 -16.59 -6.54
C LEU A 128 -4.56 -17.65 -5.58
N GLY A 129 -3.81 -17.25 -4.56
CA GLY A 129 -3.21 -18.17 -3.59
C GLY A 129 -4.25 -18.90 -2.73
N ILE A 130 -5.29 -18.20 -2.28
CA ILE A 130 -6.43 -18.81 -1.58
C ILE A 130 -7.08 -19.86 -2.49
N THR A 131 -7.35 -19.50 -3.74
CA THR A 131 -8.00 -20.40 -4.71
C THR A 131 -7.13 -21.64 -4.98
N GLU A 132 -5.84 -21.45 -5.28
CA GLU A 132 -4.88 -22.56 -5.46
C GLU A 132 -4.85 -23.48 -4.23
N LYS A 133 -4.79 -22.90 -3.02
CA LYS A 133 -4.74 -23.69 -1.79
C LYS A 133 -6.02 -24.52 -1.56
N LEU A 134 -7.20 -23.96 -1.83
CA LEU A 134 -8.48 -24.66 -1.73
C LEU A 134 -8.56 -25.81 -2.73
N LEU A 135 -8.19 -25.54 -3.99
CA LEU A 135 -8.19 -26.57 -5.04
C LEU A 135 -7.17 -27.68 -4.75
N PHE A 136 -6.01 -27.38 -4.16
CA PHE A 136 -5.04 -28.42 -3.83
C PHE A 136 -5.38 -29.22 -2.58
N SER A 137 -6.09 -28.63 -1.62
CA SER A 137 -6.24 -29.23 -0.29
C SER A 137 -7.61 -29.86 -0.06
N ILE A 138 -8.67 -29.31 -0.66
CA ILE A 138 -10.06 -29.71 -0.37
C ILE A 138 -10.95 -29.81 -1.61
N MET A 139 -10.38 -29.94 -2.82
CA MET A 139 -11.17 -30.00 -4.06
C MET A 139 -12.37 -30.96 -4.03
N PRO A 140 -12.30 -32.18 -3.45
CA PRO A 140 -13.45 -33.07 -3.40
C PRO A 140 -14.62 -32.51 -2.57
N THR A 141 -14.33 -31.84 -1.45
CA THR A 141 -15.36 -31.31 -0.52
C THR A 141 -15.66 -29.84 -0.74
N TYR A 142 -14.90 -29.15 -1.58
CA TYR A 142 -15.09 -27.73 -1.86
C TYR A 142 -16.47 -27.40 -2.47
N PRO A 143 -17.00 -28.19 -3.44
CA PRO A 143 -18.36 -27.99 -3.95
C PRO A 143 -19.47 -28.24 -2.92
N GLU A 144 -19.17 -28.96 -1.84
CA GLU A 144 -20.11 -29.30 -0.76
C GLU A 144 -20.20 -28.20 0.31
N PHE A 145 -19.56 -27.04 0.08
CA PHE A 145 -19.50 -25.92 1.03
C PHE A 145 -18.91 -26.32 2.38
N SER A 146 -17.79 -27.04 2.35
CA SER A 146 -17.03 -27.32 3.58
C SER A 146 -16.74 -26.01 4.36
N PRO A 147 -16.78 -26.04 5.71
CA PRO A 147 -16.57 -24.84 6.53
C PRO A 147 -15.27 -24.09 6.20
N GLU A 148 -14.20 -24.82 5.89
CA GLU A 148 -12.91 -24.27 5.49
C GLU A 148 -13.01 -23.50 4.17
N GLY A 149 -13.73 -24.05 3.18
CA GLY A 149 -13.97 -23.40 1.90
C GLY A 149 -14.82 -22.13 2.03
N VAL A 150 -15.88 -22.18 2.83
CA VAL A 150 -16.72 -21.00 3.12
C VAL A 150 -15.91 -19.91 3.81
N LEU A 151 -15.11 -20.25 4.82
CA LEU A 151 -14.26 -19.31 5.54
C LEU A 151 -13.25 -18.63 4.61
N ALA A 152 -12.59 -19.41 3.74
CA ALA A 152 -11.62 -18.88 2.79
C ALA A 152 -12.26 -17.97 1.72
N ASN A 153 -13.47 -18.31 1.25
CA ASN A 153 -14.23 -17.45 0.34
C ASN A 153 -14.65 -16.13 1.00
N LEU A 154 -15.12 -16.18 2.25
CA LEU A 154 -15.44 -14.98 3.02
C LEU A 154 -14.19 -14.11 3.23
N LEU A 155 -13.03 -14.71 3.54
CA LEU A 155 -11.77 -13.99 3.62
C LEU A 155 -11.42 -13.30 2.28
N GLY A 156 -11.58 -13.99 1.15
CA GLY A 156 -11.38 -13.41 -0.18
C GLY A 156 -12.27 -12.19 -0.43
N ILE A 157 -13.57 -12.30 -0.11
CA ILE A 157 -14.52 -11.17 -0.23
C ILE A 157 -14.11 -10.00 0.67
N LEU A 158 -13.71 -10.28 1.92
CA LEU A 158 -13.26 -9.25 2.86
C LEU A 158 -12.01 -8.52 2.36
N LEU A 159 -11.06 -9.21 1.73
CA LEU A 159 -9.87 -8.61 1.12
C LEU A 159 -10.24 -7.66 -0.02
N VAL A 160 -11.20 -8.04 -0.87
CA VAL A 160 -11.69 -7.19 -1.97
C VAL A 160 -12.38 -5.95 -1.41
N LEU A 161 -13.30 -6.12 -0.46
CA LEU A 161 -14.00 -4.99 0.18
C LEU A 161 -13.03 -4.03 0.86
N PHE A 162 -12.03 -4.56 1.56
CA PHE A 162 -10.96 -3.77 2.15
C PHE A 162 -10.20 -2.96 1.09
N GLY A 163 -9.82 -3.58 -0.03
CA GLY A 163 -9.18 -2.89 -1.15
C GLY A 163 -10.02 -1.75 -1.70
N VAL A 164 -11.30 -2.00 -1.95
CA VAL A 164 -12.25 -0.98 -2.46
C VAL A 164 -12.35 0.21 -1.49
N VAL A 165 -12.50 -0.05 -0.20
CA VAL A 165 -12.56 0.99 0.83
C VAL A 165 -11.26 1.80 0.87
N VAL A 166 -10.09 1.14 0.84
CA VAL A 166 -8.80 1.85 0.83
C VAL A 166 -8.63 2.69 -0.44
N CYS A 167 -8.92 2.14 -1.63
CA CYS A 167 -8.85 2.88 -2.88
C CYS A 167 -9.78 4.11 -2.89
N TYR A 168 -11.01 3.94 -2.41
CA TYR A 168 -11.95 5.04 -2.24
C TYR A 168 -11.39 6.10 -1.29
N LEU A 169 -10.92 5.68 -0.12
CA LEU A 169 -10.39 6.60 0.89
C LEU A 169 -9.07 7.26 0.47
N VAL A 170 -8.29 6.70 -0.45
CA VAL A 170 -7.05 7.27 -1.03
C VAL A 170 -7.34 8.20 -2.23
N THR A 171 -8.52 8.12 -2.85
CA THR A 171 -8.86 8.97 -4.01
C THR A 171 -9.70 10.19 -3.65
N ARG A 172 -10.32 10.22 -2.46
CA ARG A 172 -11.11 11.37 -1.99
C ARG A 172 -10.23 12.57 -1.60
N GLU A 173 -10.35 13.68 -2.33
CA GLU A 173 -9.58 14.91 -2.04
C GLU A 173 -9.88 15.50 -0.66
N GLU A 174 -11.10 15.35 -0.13
CA GLU A 174 -11.49 15.82 1.21
C GLU A 174 -10.63 15.23 2.34
N TYR A 175 -10.04 14.06 2.12
CA TYR A 175 -9.17 13.39 3.09
C TYR A 175 -7.69 13.59 2.80
N ARG A 176 -7.34 14.32 1.74
CA ARG A 176 -5.96 14.64 1.41
C ARG A 176 -5.41 15.61 2.45
N ARG A 177 -4.17 15.38 2.88
CA ARG A 177 -3.46 16.32 3.76
C ARG A 177 -3.26 17.65 3.01
N PRO A 178 -3.55 18.81 3.62
CA PRO A 178 -3.29 20.12 3.01
C PRO A 178 -1.79 20.26 2.65
N PRO A 179 -1.47 20.89 1.50
CA PRO A 179 -0.09 21.17 1.14
C PRO A 179 0.55 22.08 2.19
N ASN A 180 1.84 21.86 2.44
CA ASN A 180 2.63 22.70 3.33
C ASN A 180 3.09 23.97 2.55
N PRO A 181 3.32 25.12 3.23
CA PRO A 181 3.59 26.40 2.58
C PRO A 181 4.78 26.38 1.59
N GLU A 182 5.78 25.53 1.83
CA GLU A 182 6.92 25.33 0.93
C GLU A 182 6.55 24.63 -0.39
N GLU A 183 5.56 23.72 -0.39
CA GLU A 183 5.09 23.06 -1.61
C GLU A 183 4.13 23.97 -2.39
N GLU A 184 3.40 24.83 -1.67
CA GLU A 184 2.57 25.89 -2.25
C GLU A 184 3.46 26.93 -2.93
N SER A 185 4.53 27.41 -2.28
CA SER A 185 5.48 28.36 -2.89
C SER A 185 6.24 27.78 -4.09
N LEU A 186 6.57 26.49 -4.06
CA LEU A 186 7.15 25.78 -5.22
C LEU A 186 6.14 25.65 -6.37
N SER A 187 4.88 25.35 -6.08
CA SER A 187 3.84 25.25 -7.10
C SER A 187 3.55 26.60 -7.75
N VAL A 188 3.56 27.69 -6.96
CA VAL A 188 3.44 29.07 -7.44
C VAL A 188 4.66 29.43 -8.29
N HIS A 189 5.88 29.16 -7.81
CA HIS A 189 7.11 29.46 -8.56
C HIS A 189 7.19 28.70 -9.89
N PHE A 190 6.85 27.42 -9.91
CA PHE A 190 6.80 26.63 -11.14
C PHE A 190 5.73 27.16 -12.11
N LYS A 191 4.57 27.58 -11.59
CA LYS A 191 3.52 28.22 -12.39
C LYS A 191 3.99 29.56 -12.97
N THR A 192 4.71 30.38 -12.21
CA THR A 192 5.31 31.63 -12.71
C THR A 192 6.33 31.39 -13.82
N LEU A 193 7.17 30.36 -13.69
CA LEU A 193 8.18 29.99 -14.69
C LEU A 193 7.58 29.41 -15.97
N THR A 194 6.46 28.70 -15.88
CA THR A 194 5.80 28.04 -17.01
C THR A 194 4.77 28.93 -17.71
N GLU A 195 4.13 29.85 -16.97
CA GLU A 195 3.12 30.78 -17.50
C GLU A 195 3.69 32.17 -17.86
N GLY A 196 4.98 32.44 -17.65
CA GLY A 196 5.62 33.67 -18.11
C GLY A 196 5.03 34.95 -17.49
N GLY A 197 4.61 34.89 -16.23
CA GLY A 197 4.02 36.04 -15.53
C GLY A 197 5.08 37.10 -15.21
N SER A 198 5.16 38.16 -16.02
CA SER A 198 5.87 39.38 -15.65
C SER A 198 5.39 39.89 -14.30
N PRO A 199 6.29 40.34 -13.41
CA PRO A 199 5.88 40.95 -12.15
C PRO A 199 5.13 42.25 -12.47
N ALA A 200 3.90 42.36 -11.95
CA ALA A 200 3.24 43.65 -11.84
C ALA A 200 4.08 44.50 -10.87
N THR A 201 4.82 45.46 -11.43
CA THR A 201 5.51 46.52 -10.69
C THR A 201 4.50 47.50 -10.07
N PRO A 202 4.91 48.25 -9.03
CA PRO A 202 4.10 48.58 -7.85
C PRO A 202 3.04 49.67 -8.07
#